data_AF-A0A8X8GC92-F1
#
_entry.id   AF-A0A8X8GC92-F1
#
_cell.length_a   1.000
_cell.length_b   1.000
_cell.length_c   1.000
_cell.angle_alpha   90.00
_cell.angle_beta   90.00
_cell.angle_gamma   90.00
#
_symmetry.space_group_name_H-M   'P 1'
#
loop_
_entity.id
_entity.type
_entity.pdbx_description
1 polymer ?
#
loop_
_entity_poly.entity_id
_entity_poly.type
_entity_poly.pdbx_seq_one_letter_code
_entity_poly.pdbx_strand_id
1 'polypeptide(L)'
;MARYQYAKNENGEIVNPLNLVGQELKTKYICLGCDNLLIAKVKGKIKKPHFAHKVIQECNDETYLHRFGKEMFNRRYLSRRVVAVHERAMCV
;
A
#
# COMPACT_ATOMS: atom_id res chain seq x y z
N MET A 1 1.43 6.89 -18.17
CA MET A 1 2.13 6.67 -16.89
C MET A 1 1.23 5.87 -15.95
N ALA A 2 1.73 4.87 -15.21
CA ALA A 2 0.92 4.19 -14.20
C ALA A 2 0.71 5.12 -13.00
N ARG A 3 -0.52 5.64 -12.80
CA ARG A 3 -0.84 6.63 -11.76
C ARG A 3 -0.83 6.03 -10.34
N TYR A 4 -1.32 4.79 -10.18
CA TYR A 4 -1.45 4.15 -8.87
C TYR A 4 -0.63 2.86 -8.80
N GLN A 5 0.49 2.92 -8.07
CA GLN A 5 1.43 1.81 -7.88
C GLN A 5 1.36 1.21 -6.47
N TYR A 6 0.60 1.79 -5.55
CA TYR A 6 0.42 1.28 -4.20
C TYR A 6 -1.07 1.24 -3.85
N ALA A 7 -1.45 0.25 -3.06
CA ALA A 7 -2.81 0.11 -2.54
C ALA A 7 -2.77 -0.54 -1.15
N LYS A 8 -3.84 -0.39 -0.37
CA LYS A 8 -4.03 -1.10 0.89
C LYS A 8 -4.74 -2.43 0.68
N ASN A 9 -4.29 -3.46 1.37
CA ASN A 9 -5.04 -4.70 1.53
C ASN A 9 -6.06 -4.61 2.66
N GLU A 10 -6.90 -5.63 2.80
CA GLU A 10 -7.81 -5.84 3.93
C GLU A 10 -7.13 -5.77 5.32
N ASN A 11 -5.86 -6.17 5.41
CA ASN A 11 -5.05 -6.09 6.62
C ASN A 11 -4.54 -4.67 6.94
N GLY A 12 -4.84 -3.68 6.09
CA GLY A 12 -4.27 -2.32 6.19
C GLY A 12 -2.82 -2.22 5.71
N GLU A 13 -2.28 -3.29 5.12
CA GLU A 13 -0.90 -3.31 4.62
C GLU A 13 -0.81 -2.69 3.23
N ILE A 14 0.21 -1.85 3.02
CA ILE A 14 0.47 -1.25 1.72
C ILE A 14 1.21 -2.24 0.82
N VAL A 15 0.61 -2.56 -0.32
CA VAL A 15 1.13 -3.50 -1.31
C VAL A 15 1.39 -2.84 -2.65
N ASN A 16 2.33 -3.44 -3.40
CA ASN A 16 2.73 -3.02 -4.73
C ASN A 16 2.35 -4.13 -5.74
N PRO A 17 1.80 -3.80 -6.93
CA PRO A 17 1.37 -4.79 -7.91
C PRO A 17 2.52 -5.62 -8.49
N LEU A 18 3.77 -5.15 -8.38
CA LEU A 18 4.96 -5.93 -8.74
C LEU A 18 5.17 -7.12 -7.80
N ASN A 19 4.87 -6.95 -6.51
CA ASN A 19 5.00 -8.02 -5.51
C ASN A 19 3.85 -9.06 -5.61
N LEU A 20 2.78 -8.71 -6.34
CA LEU A 20 1.62 -9.57 -6.59
C LEU A 20 1.77 -10.42 -7.87
N VAL A 21 2.88 -10.26 -8.61
CA VAL A 21 3.15 -11.06 -9.81
C VAL A 21 3.48 -12.49 -9.39
N GLY A 22 2.62 -13.44 -9.74
CA GLY A 22 2.80 -14.86 -9.39
C GLY A 22 2.19 -15.29 -8.06
N GLN A 23 1.51 -14.40 -7.34
CA GLN A 23 0.75 -14.72 -6.12
C GLN A 23 -0.75 -14.75 -6.37
N GLU A 24 -1.48 -15.35 -5.43
CA GLU A 24 -2.94 -15.32 -5.39
C GLU A 24 -3.41 -13.87 -5.17
N LEU A 25 -4.09 -13.31 -6.17
CA LEU A 25 -4.58 -11.94 -6.08
C LEU A 25 -5.70 -11.87 -5.04
N LYS A 26 -5.44 -11.13 -3.96
CA LYS A 26 -6.50 -10.77 -3.01
C LYS A 26 -7.64 -10.05 -3.72
N THR A 27 -8.86 -10.26 -3.25
CA THR A 27 -10.08 -9.82 -3.92
C THR A 27 -10.40 -8.35 -3.70
N LYS A 28 -9.78 -7.69 -2.70
CA LYS A 28 -10.09 -6.31 -2.32
C LYS A 28 -8.82 -5.50 -2.04
N TYR A 29 -8.54 -4.54 -2.92
CA TYR A 29 -7.54 -3.51 -2.70
C TYR A 29 -8.24 -2.16 -2.51
N ILE A 30 -7.71 -1.32 -1.64
CA ILE A 30 -8.28 -0.03 -1.27
C ILE A 30 -7.31 1.08 -1.68
N CYS A 31 -7.83 2.13 -2.31
CA CYS A 31 -7.04 3.31 -2.67
C CYS A 31 -6.69 4.15 -1.44
N LEU A 32 -5.44 4.58 -1.36
CA LEU A 32 -4.93 5.43 -0.28
C LEU A 32 -5.50 6.86 -0.32
N GLY A 33 -5.93 7.33 -1.49
CA GLY A 33 -6.40 8.70 -1.70
C GLY A 33 -7.89 8.88 -1.49
N CYS A 34 -8.70 7.94 -1.97
CA CYS A 34 -10.16 8.03 -1.99
C CYS A 34 -10.86 6.87 -1.28
N ASP A 35 -10.11 5.96 -0.64
CA ASP A 35 -10.64 4.84 0.17
C ASP A 35 -11.59 3.89 -0.58
N ASN A 36 -11.56 3.93 -1.91
CA ASN A 36 -12.40 3.13 -2.80
C ASN A 36 -11.68 1.89 -3.33
N LEU A 37 -12.45 0.96 -3.92
CA LEU A 37 -11.93 -0.31 -4.41
C LEU A 37 -11.08 -0.17 -5.68
N LEU A 38 -9.91 -0.80 -5.62
CA LEU A 38 -8.94 -0.94 -6.70
C LEU A 38 -8.88 -2.38 -7.22
N ILE A 39 -8.58 -2.52 -8.51
CA ILE A 39 -8.34 -3.77 -9.21
C ILE A 39 -6.86 -3.86 -9.54
N ALA A 40 -6.23 -4.97 -9.15
CA ALA A 40 -4.86 -5.29 -9.52
C ALA A 40 -4.80 -5.81 -10.95
N LYS A 41 -4.22 -5.04 -11.87
CA LYS A 41 -3.94 -5.48 -13.24
C LYS A 41 -2.48 -5.92 -13.34
N VAL A 42 -2.23 -7.19 -12.96
CA VAL A 42 -0.88 -7.79 -12.98
C VAL A 42 -0.57 -8.60 -14.25
N LYS A 43 -1.59 -9.11 -14.95
CA LYS A 43 -1.45 -9.97 -16.15
C LYS A 43 -1.27 -9.16 -17.44
N GLY A 44 -0.32 -8.24 -17.47
CA GLY A 44 0.03 -7.47 -18.67
C GLY A 44 1.32 -7.97 -19.31
N LYS A 45 1.28 -8.55 -20.51
CA LYS A 45 2.50 -8.92 -21.27
C LYS A 45 3.32 -7.69 -21.72
N ILE A 46 2.66 -6.55 -21.88
CA ILE A 46 3.23 -5.30 -22.43
C ILE A 46 3.18 -4.16 -21.40
N LYS A 47 2.18 -4.16 -20.52
CA LYS A 47 1.95 -3.09 -19.54
C LYS A 47 2.45 -3.52 -18.17
N LYS A 48 3.22 -2.67 -17.52
CA LYS A 48 3.68 -2.87 -16.13
C LYS A 48 2.49 -3.13 -15.21
N PRO A 49 2.62 -4.01 -14.21
CA PRO A 49 1.60 -4.23 -13.19
C PRO A 49 1.19 -2.91 -12.55
N HIS A 50 -0.11 -2.62 -12.49
CA HIS A 50 -0.64 -1.39 -11.91
C HIS A 50 -2.01 -1.62 -11.28
N PHE A 51 -2.38 -0.73 -10.34
CA PHE A 51 -3.73 -0.68 -9.81
C PHE A 51 -4.59 0.28 -10.63
N ALA A 52 -5.87 -0.07 -10.79
CA ALA A 52 -6.86 0.75 -11.46
C ALA A 52 -8.17 0.77 -10.66
N HIS A 53 -8.85 1.91 -10.62
CA HIS A 53 -10.16 2.00 -9.97
C HIS A 53 -11.19 1.16 -10.72
N LYS A 54 -12.03 0.44 -9.97
CA LYS A 54 -13.13 -0.36 -10.54
C LYS A 54 -14.23 0.54 -11.12
N VAL A 55 -14.45 1.69 -10.49
CA VAL A 55 -15.47 2.67 -10.86
C VAL A 55 -14.77 3.96 -11.27
N ILE A 56 -15.34 4.66 -12.26
CA ILE A 56 -14.88 5.99 -12.65
C ILE A 56 -15.19 6.93 -11.48
N GLN A 57 -14.15 7.47 -10.87
CA GLN A 57 -14.27 8.33 -9.70
C GLN A 57 -13.20 9.42 -9.75
N GLU A 58 -13.54 10.56 -9.17
CA GLU A 58 -12.62 11.69 -9.05
C GLU A 58 -11.63 11.42 -7.92
N CYS A 59 -10.49 10.83 -8.28
CA CYS A 59 -9.37 10.63 -7.36
C CYS A 59 -8.25 11.60 -7.69
N ASN A 60 -8.02 12.59 -6.82
CA ASN A 60 -6.89 13.50 -6.97
C ASN A 60 -5.55 12.79 -6.68
N ASP A 61 -4.63 12.86 -7.64
CA ASP A 61 -3.30 12.28 -7.55
C ASP A 61 -2.48 12.89 -6.39
N GLU A 62 -2.64 14.20 -6.14
CA GLU A 62 -1.92 14.88 -5.04
C GLU A 62 -2.36 14.37 -3.67
N THR A 63 -3.67 14.19 -3.48
CA THR A 63 -4.22 13.66 -2.22
C THR A 63 -3.73 12.24 -1.96
N TYR A 64 -3.67 11.40 -3.02
CA TYR A 64 -3.12 10.06 -2.95
C TYR A 64 -1.65 10.08 -2.50
N LEU A 65 -0.79 10.88 -3.14
CA LEU A 65 0.64 10.96 -2.81
C LEU A 65 0.86 11.51 -1.40
N HIS A 66 0.11 12.53 -1.01
CA HIS A 66 0.27 13.18 0.30
C HIS A 66 -0.13 12.24 1.44
N ARG A 67 -1.26 11.52 1.32
CA ARG A 67 -1.68 10.53 2.32
C ARG A 67 -0.72 9.35 2.38
N PHE A 68 -0.29 8.84 1.22
CA PHE A 68 0.70 7.77 1.13
C PHE A 68 2.03 8.15 1.80
N GLY A 69 2.54 9.36 1.53
CA GLY A 69 3.77 9.88 2.14
C GLY A 69 3.67 9.97 3.66
N LYS A 70 2.56 10.51 4.19
CA LYS A 70 2.31 10.56 5.64
C LYS A 70 2.27 9.17 6.27
N GLU A 71 1.61 8.22 5.62
CA GLU A 71 1.50 6.85 6.13
C GLU A 71 2.85 6.12 6.14
N MET A 72 3.63 6.23 5.06
CA MET A 72 4.97 5.65 4.99
C MET A 72 5.92 6.28 6.01
N PHE A 73 5.84 7.60 6.17
CA PHE A 73 6.60 8.32 7.19
C PHE A 73 6.21 7.82 8.59
N ASN A 74 4.92 7.83 8.91
CA ASN A 74 4.43 7.39 10.22
C ASN A 74 4.83 5.94 10.51
N ARG A 75 4.69 5.04 9.53
CA ARG A 75 5.10 3.63 9.66
C ARG A 75 6.60 3.51 9.93
N ARG A 76 7.45 4.24 9.21
CA ARG A 76 8.90 4.26 9.45
C ARG A 76 9.25 4.78 10.85
N TYR A 77 8.59 5.83 11.32
CA TYR A 77 8.86 6.43 12.63
C TYR A 77 8.34 5.59 13.79
N LEU A 78 7.11 5.08 13.72
CA LEU A 78 6.52 4.22 14.74
C LEU A 78 7.24 2.87 14.82
N SER A 79 7.60 2.28 13.68
CA SER A 79 8.36 1.02 13.66
C SER A 79 9.77 1.17 14.27
N ARG A 80 10.32 2.39 14.34
CA ARG A 80 11.61 2.68 14.97
C ARG A 80 11.54 2.84 16.49
N ARG A 81 10.34 2.97 17.08
CA ARG A 81 10.16 3.04 18.54
C ARG A 81 10.13 1.67 19.23
N VAL A 82 10.06 0.56 18.48
CA VAL A 82 9.97 -0.81 19.05
C VAL A 82 11.35 -1.46 19.30
N VAL A 83 12.46 -0.81 18.93
CA VAL A 83 13.83 -1.35 19.16
C VAL A 83 14.53 -0.69 20.36
N ALA A 84 13.79 -0.19 21.35
CA ALA A 84 14.37 0.47 22.51
C ALA A 84 13.75 0.08 23.87
N VAL A 85 13.10 -1.09 23.97
CA VAL A 85 12.73 -1.67 25.28
C VAL A 85 12.94 -3.19 25.26
N HIS A 86 14.19 -3.62 25.08
CA HIS A 86 14.57 -4.98 25.44
C HIS A 86 15.99 -5.04 25.98
N GLU A 87 16.28 -4.27 27.02
CA GLU A 87 17.46 -4.49 27.86
C GLU A 87 17.23 -3.85 29.23
N ARG A 88 16.61 -4.64 30.13
CA ARG A 88 16.73 -4.64 31.60
C ARG A 88 15.51 -5.34 32.22
N ALA A 89 15.39 -6.62 31.93
CA ALA A 89 14.60 -7.55 32.72
C ALA A 89 15.40 -8.85 32.87
N MET A 90 16.60 -8.76 33.44
CA MET A 90 17.27 -9.91 34.05
C MET A 90 18.46 -9.39 34.84
N CYS A 91 18.38 -9.50 36.17
CA CYS A 91 19.44 -9.96 37.09
C CYS A 91 19.16 -9.39 38.48
N VAL A 92 18.58 -10.28 39.30
CA VAL A 92 18.83 -10.55 40.73
C VAL A 92 18.81 -9.38 41.68
#